data_AF-A0A2W4M4J8-F1
#
_entry.id   AF-A0A2W4M4J8-F1
#
_cell.length_a   1.000
_cell.length_b   1.000
_cell.length_c   1.000
_cell.angle_alpha   90.00
_cell.angle_beta   90.00
_cell.angle_gamma   90.00
#
_symmetry.space_group_name_H-M   'P 1'
#
loop_
_entity.id
_entity.type
_entity.pdbx_description
1 polymer ?
#
loop_
_entity_poly.entity_id
_entity_poly.type
_entity_poly.pdbx_seq_one_letter_code
_entity_poly.pdbx_strand_id
1 'polypeptide(L)'
;MNDELTELKDQVRELSAALATLERRMRVAEAYRLICNLQAAYGYYVDKGLWDKAADLFAPDGSLELAGRGVYCGRERVREYLHHLPRYGYGVLYNHMQLQPVIHIDIDNGTAQGRWRSFMQVGALGAEARWGEATYENEYRLVGERWRISKLHGYMNFYVEYDEGWHKGGVPLLRSIEGLTPDRPPTVEYETFPHPFVAPFHYDEV
;
A
#
# COMPACT_ATOMS: atom_id res chain seq x y z
N MET A 1 -23.58 -53.07 10.91
CA MET A 1 -24.47 -51.92 10.64
C MET A 1 -24.18 -50.73 11.54
N ASN A 2 -24.05 -50.89 12.87
CA ASN A 2 -23.75 -49.76 13.77
C ASN A 2 -22.29 -49.26 13.65
N ASP A 3 -21.34 -50.18 13.45
CA ASP A 3 -19.92 -49.83 13.31
C ASP A 3 -19.63 -49.14 11.98
N GLU A 4 -20.16 -49.67 10.88
CA GLU A 4 -20.05 -49.06 9.54
C GLU A 4 -20.70 -47.67 9.46
N LEU A 5 -21.84 -47.48 10.13
CA LEU A 5 -22.46 -46.15 10.25
C LEU A 5 -21.60 -45.19 11.10
N THR A 6 -20.91 -45.69 12.11
CA THR A 6 -20.01 -44.89 12.96
C THR A 6 -18.77 -44.50 12.19
N GLU A 7 -18.15 -45.44 11.49
CA GLU A 7 -17.01 -45.22 10.60
C GLU A 7 -17.34 -44.19 9.52
N LEU A 8 -18.51 -44.30 8.87
CA LEU A 8 -18.94 -43.33 7.87
C LEU A 8 -19.15 -41.93 8.48
N LYS A 9 -19.70 -41.83 9.68
CA LYS A 9 -19.86 -40.54 10.38
C LYS A 9 -18.53 -39.89 10.73
N ASP A 10 -17.54 -40.69 11.11
CA ASP A 10 -16.20 -40.18 11.42
C ASP A 10 -15.47 -39.76 10.14
N GLN A 11 -15.56 -40.55 9.06
CA GLN A 11 -15.04 -40.15 7.74
C GLN A 11 -15.67 -38.84 7.23
N VAL A 12 -16.99 -38.67 7.36
CA VAL A 12 -17.67 -37.41 6.98
C VAL A 12 -17.18 -36.25 7.83
N ARG A 13 -16.94 -36.45 9.14
CA ARG A 13 -16.42 -35.40 10.03
C ARG A 13 -15.00 -34.99 9.62
N GLU A 14 -14.14 -35.96 9.35
CA GLU A 14 -12.76 -35.73 8.90
C GLU A 14 -12.72 -35.00 7.56
N LEU A 15 -13.50 -35.45 6.58
CA LEU A 15 -13.61 -34.81 5.27
C LEU A 15 -14.15 -33.38 5.38
N SER A 16 -15.14 -33.15 6.24
CA SER A 16 -15.70 -31.81 6.47
C SER A 16 -14.65 -30.86 7.09
N ALA A 17 -13.85 -31.34 8.05
CA ALA A 17 -12.77 -30.56 8.64
C ALA A 17 -11.64 -30.27 7.64
N ALA A 18 -11.29 -31.24 6.81
CA ALA A 18 -10.32 -31.08 5.74
C ALA A 18 -10.79 -30.06 4.70
N LEU A 19 -12.07 -30.13 4.29
CA LEU A 19 -12.67 -29.18 3.36
C LEU A 19 -12.65 -27.75 3.91
N ALA A 20 -13.06 -27.55 5.16
CA ALA A 20 -13.03 -26.24 5.81
C ALA A 20 -11.59 -25.65 5.88
N THR A 21 -10.60 -26.52 6.11
CA THR A 21 -9.18 -26.11 6.12
C THR A 21 -8.72 -25.68 4.72
N LEU A 22 -9.11 -26.43 3.68
CA LEU A 22 -8.78 -26.11 2.29
C LEU A 22 -9.47 -24.83 1.81
N GLU A 23 -10.75 -24.64 2.13
CA GLU A 23 -11.50 -23.42 1.82
C GLU A 23 -10.86 -22.20 2.47
N ARG A 24 -10.45 -22.31 3.74
CA ARG A 24 -9.71 -21.25 4.43
C ARG A 24 -8.40 -20.91 3.69
N ARG A 25 -7.59 -21.92 3.37
CA ARG A 25 -6.31 -21.72 2.66
C ARG A 25 -6.51 -21.09 1.28
N MET A 26 -7.55 -21.50 0.57
CA MET A 26 -7.93 -20.92 -0.73
C MET A 26 -8.29 -19.44 -0.58
N ARG A 27 -9.13 -19.10 0.40
CA ARG A 27 -9.53 -17.70 0.64
C ARG A 27 -8.33 -16.82 1.01
N VAL A 28 -7.38 -17.33 1.78
CA VAL A 28 -6.12 -16.61 2.09
C VAL A 28 -5.29 -16.40 0.83
N ALA A 29 -5.09 -17.44 0.00
CA ALA A 29 -4.33 -17.34 -1.25
C ALA A 29 -4.98 -16.36 -2.25
N GLU A 30 -6.31 -16.37 -2.34
CA GLU A 30 -7.05 -15.42 -3.17
C GLU A 30 -6.91 -13.99 -2.65
N ALA A 31 -7.07 -13.77 -1.34
CA ALA A 31 -6.88 -12.47 -0.72
C ALA A 31 -5.46 -11.93 -0.98
N TYR A 32 -4.42 -12.76 -0.87
CA TYR A 32 -3.04 -12.39 -1.19
C TYR A 32 -2.93 -11.84 -2.62
N ARG A 33 -3.43 -12.58 -3.60
CA ARG A 33 -3.42 -12.15 -5.01
C ARG A 33 -4.20 -10.85 -5.22
N LEU A 34 -5.37 -10.71 -4.59
CA LEU A 34 -6.21 -9.51 -4.70
C LEU A 34 -5.53 -8.29 -4.10
N ILE A 35 -4.88 -8.42 -2.94
CA ILE A 35 -4.13 -7.33 -2.29
C ILE A 35 -2.91 -6.93 -3.13
N CYS A 36 -2.17 -7.90 -3.69
CA CYS A 36 -1.08 -7.60 -4.63
C CYS A 36 -1.54 -6.78 -5.83
N ASN A 37 -2.64 -7.20 -6.46
CA ASN A 37 -3.20 -6.47 -7.59
C ASN A 37 -3.74 -5.10 -7.17
N LEU A 38 -4.35 -4.98 -6.00
CA LEU A 38 -4.84 -3.73 -5.44
C LEU A 38 -3.71 -2.71 -5.26
N GLN A 39 -2.61 -3.13 -4.61
CA GLN A 39 -1.47 -2.24 -4.38
C GLN A 39 -0.77 -1.88 -5.69
N ALA A 40 -0.56 -2.83 -6.59
CA ALA A 40 0.02 -2.55 -7.91
C ALA A 40 -0.86 -1.57 -8.72
N ALA A 41 -2.19 -1.74 -8.69
CA ALA A 41 -3.12 -0.85 -9.36
C ALA A 41 -3.05 0.59 -8.79
N TYR A 42 -2.89 0.74 -7.48
CA TYR A 42 -2.66 2.06 -6.86
C TYR A 42 -1.44 2.75 -7.47
N GLY A 43 -0.30 2.04 -7.57
CA GLY A 43 0.91 2.57 -8.21
C GLY A 43 0.66 2.99 -9.66
N TYR A 44 0.07 2.11 -10.48
CA TYR A 44 -0.23 2.40 -11.88
C TYR A 44 -1.17 3.60 -12.07
N TYR A 45 -2.17 3.76 -11.20
CA TYR A 45 -3.10 4.89 -11.30
C TYR A 45 -2.45 6.20 -10.90
N VAL A 46 -1.66 6.21 -9.81
CA VAL A 46 -0.92 7.40 -9.38
C VAL A 46 0.10 7.82 -10.44
N ASP A 47 0.78 6.86 -11.07
CA ASP A 47 1.78 7.10 -12.12
C ASP A 47 1.24 7.83 -13.34
N LYS A 48 -0.06 7.71 -13.60
CA LYS A 48 -0.68 8.23 -14.83
C LYS A 48 -1.71 9.32 -14.56
N GLY A 49 -1.71 9.88 -13.35
CA GLY A 49 -2.64 10.94 -12.98
C GLY A 49 -4.10 10.50 -12.93
N LEU A 50 -4.37 9.20 -12.76
CA LEU A 50 -5.72 8.64 -12.67
C LEU A 50 -6.23 8.74 -11.24
N TRP A 51 -6.25 9.97 -10.70
CA TRP A 51 -6.48 10.28 -9.29
C TRP A 51 -7.78 9.70 -8.75
N ASP A 52 -8.85 9.79 -9.54
CA ASP A 52 -10.14 9.27 -9.08
C ASP A 52 -10.15 7.75 -8.95
N LYS A 53 -9.49 7.05 -9.88
CA LYS A 53 -9.34 5.59 -9.81
C LYS A 53 -8.47 5.16 -8.64
N ALA A 54 -7.39 5.90 -8.38
CA ALA A 54 -6.52 5.66 -7.23
C ALA A 54 -7.27 5.87 -5.91
N ALA A 55 -8.01 6.97 -5.77
CA ALA A 55 -8.83 7.22 -4.58
C ALA A 55 -9.91 6.15 -4.38
N ASP A 56 -10.54 5.66 -5.46
CA ASP A 56 -11.57 4.62 -5.40
C ASP A 56 -11.07 3.28 -4.86
N LEU A 57 -9.75 3.06 -4.75
CA LEU A 57 -9.16 1.86 -4.13
C LEU A 57 -9.23 1.90 -2.58
N PHE A 58 -9.42 3.08 -2.00
CA PHE A 58 -9.52 3.26 -0.56
C PHE A 58 -10.90 2.88 -0.03
N ALA A 59 -10.92 2.42 1.22
CA ALA A 59 -12.15 2.30 1.97
C ALA A 59 -12.77 3.71 2.18
N PRO A 60 -14.09 3.84 2.35
CA PRO A 60 -14.72 5.15 2.52
C PRO A 60 -14.10 6.02 3.63
N ASP A 61 -13.72 5.40 4.73
CA ASP A 61 -13.03 5.96 5.90
C ASP A 61 -11.52 5.64 5.91
N GLY A 62 -10.95 5.26 4.76
CA GLY A 62 -9.52 4.98 4.63
C GLY A 62 -8.66 6.24 4.75
N SER A 63 -7.36 6.08 5.01
CA SER A 63 -6.44 7.22 5.20
C SER A 63 -5.17 7.11 4.36
N LEU A 64 -4.60 8.28 4.02
CA LEU A 64 -3.34 8.41 3.32
C LEU A 64 -2.37 9.29 4.11
N GLU A 65 -1.15 8.81 4.28
CA GLU A 65 -0.01 9.54 4.82
C GLU A 65 1.22 9.24 3.97
N LEU A 66 1.82 10.28 3.38
CA LEU A 66 2.98 10.14 2.51
C LEU A 66 4.03 11.18 2.87
N ALA A 67 5.29 10.75 2.98
CA ALA A 67 6.45 11.64 3.06
C ALA A 67 6.37 12.69 4.20
N GLY A 68 5.65 12.37 5.29
CA GLY A 68 5.46 13.28 6.42
C GLY A 68 4.67 14.55 6.08
N ARG A 69 3.74 14.49 5.12
CA ARG A 69 2.85 15.61 4.72
C ARG A 69 1.56 15.73 5.54
N GLY A 70 1.46 14.97 6.63
CA GLY A 70 0.26 14.83 7.44
C GLY A 70 -0.68 13.74 6.94
N VAL A 71 -1.77 13.54 7.68
CA VAL A 71 -2.75 12.46 7.42
C VAL A 71 -4.02 13.03 6.80
N TYR A 72 -4.46 12.40 5.71
CA TYR A 72 -5.69 12.70 5.00
C TYR A 72 -6.71 11.60 5.28
N CYS A 73 -7.87 11.97 5.84
CA CYS A 73 -8.79 11.05 6.48
C CYS A 73 -10.09 10.93 5.68
N GLY A 74 -10.39 9.72 5.23
CA GLY A 74 -11.52 9.42 4.36
C GLY A 74 -11.15 9.51 2.89
N ARG A 75 -11.79 8.68 2.08
CA ARG A 75 -11.52 8.54 0.65
C ARG A 75 -11.56 9.86 -0.11
N GLU A 76 -12.49 10.76 0.24
CA GLU A 76 -12.61 12.04 -0.46
C GLU A 76 -11.45 13.00 -0.12
N ARG A 77 -10.87 12.91 1.08
CA ARG A 77 -9.65 13.65 1.43
C ARG A 77 -8.42 13.07 0.74
N VAL A 78 -8.38 11.75 0.57
CA VAL A 78 -7.37 11.08 -0.28
C VAL A 78 -7.52 11.54 -1.74
N ARG A 79 -8.74 11.61 -2.27
CA ARG A 79 -9.02 12.09 -3.62
C ARG A 79 -8.52 13.53 -3.80
N GLU A 80 -8.86 14.41 -2.88
CA GLU A 80 -8.40 15.80 -2.89
C GLU A 80 -6.87 15.89 -2.85
N TYR A 81 -6.20 15.12 -1.99
CA TYR A 81 -4.74 15.00 -1.96
C TYR A 81 -4.17 14.67 -3.34
N LEU A 82 -4.69 13.62 -3.98
CA LEU A 82 -4.20 13.15 -5.27
C LEU A 82 -4.40 14.19 -6.39
N HIS A 83 -5.50 14.95 -6.38
CA HIS A 83 -5.74 16.02 -7.35
C HIS A 83 -4.83 17.25 -7.16
N HIS A 84 -4.20 17.41 -5.99
CA HIS A 84 -3.19 18.45 -5.76
C HIS A 84 -1.79 18.03 -6.18
N LEU A 85 -1.59 16.76 -6.57
CA LEU A 85 -0.31 16.33 -7.13
C LEU A 85 -0.11 16.91 -8.55
N PRO A 86 1.14 17.11 -8.99
CA PRO A 86 1.43 17.57 -10.34
C PRO A 86 0.74 16.72 -11.41
N ARG A 87 0.21 17.36 -12.44
CA ARG A 87 -0.53 16.68 -13.50
C ARG A 87 0.38 15.80 -14.35
N TYR A 88 -0.10 14.61 -14.69
CA TYR A 88 0.52 13.77 -15.70
C TYR A 88 0.22 14.27 -17.12
N GLY A 89 1.20 14.26 -18.01
CA GLY A 89 1.05 14.79 -19.37
C GLY A 89 2.33 14.72 -20.21
N TYR A 90 2.37 15.47 -21.31
CA TYR A 90 3.54 15.52 -22.19
C TYR A 90 4.80 15.92 -21.41
N GLY A 91 5.87 15.14 -21.55
CA GLY A 91 7.15 15.39 -20.90
C GLY A 91 7.22 14.97 -19.43
N VAL A 92 6.17 14.37 -18.87
CA VAL A 92 6.13 13.90 -17.47
C VAL A 92 6.35 12.39 -17.40
N LEU A 93 7.23 11.95 -16.50
CA LEU A 93 7.49 10.54 -16.19
C LEU A 93 7.28 10.31 -14.71
N TYR A 94 6.24 9.55 -14.36
CA TYR A 94 6.08 8.97 -13.03
C TYR A 94 5.99 7.45 -13.15
N ASN A 95 6.85 6.75 -12.41
CA ASN A 95 6.74 5.33 -12.14
C ASN A 95 6.93 5.11 -10.63
N HIS A 96 5.98 4.43 -9.98
CA HIS A 96 5.98 4.08 -8.55
C HIS A 96 5.76 2.57 -8.43
N MET A 97 6.80 1.81 -8.75
CA MET A 97 6.75 0.34 -8.81
C MET A 97 6.58 -0.26 -7.42
N GLN A 98 5.49 -1.00 -7.19
CA GLN A 98 5.19 -1.66 -5.91
C GLN A 98 5.82 -3.07 -5.88
N LEU A 99 6.88 -3.25 -5.11
CA LEU A 99 7.78 -4.41 -5.14
C LEU A 99 7.95 -5.06 -3.76
N GLN A 100 8.47 -6.28 -3.75
CA GLN A 100 8.88 -7.04 -2.55
C GLN A 100 7.83 -7.06 -1.41
N PRO A 101 6.60 -7.57 -1.67
CA PRO A 101 5.58 -7.62 -0.65
C PRO A 101 5.90 -8.56 0.51
N VAL A 102 5.56 -8.12 1.73
CA VAL A 102 5.30 -8.99 2.88
C VAL A 102 3.86 -8.73 3.32
N ILE A 103 2.99 -9.75 3.27
CA ILE A 103 1.55 -9.59 3.49
C ILE A 103 1.07 -10.61 4.51
N HIS A 104 0.45 -10.11 5.58
CA HIS A 104 -0.22 -10.92 6.60
C HIS A 104 -1.73 -10.74 6.49
N ILE A 105 -2.47 -11.84 6.43
CA ILE A 105 -3.91 -11.85 6.14
C ILE A 105 -4.66 -12.51 7.29
N ASP A 106 -5.58 -11.76 7.89
CA ASP A 106 -6.58 -12.28 8.80
C ASP A 106 -7.91 -12.40 8.03
N ILE A 107 -8.13 -13.61 7.48
CA ILE A 107 -9.27 -13.87 6.61
C ILE A 107 -10.61 -13.96 7.37
N ASP A 108 -10.57 -14.18 8.68
CA ASP A 108 -11.77 -14.29 9.50
C ASP A 108 -12.32 -12.90 9.83
N ASN A 109 -11.41 -11.98 10.15
CA ASN A 109 -11.76 -10.57 10.38
C ASN A 109 -11.80 -9.75 9.08
N GLY A 110 -11.38 -10.33 7.95
CA GLY A 110 -11.39 -9.66 6.66
C GLY A 110 -10.43 -8.48 6.62
N THR A 111 -9.28 -8.59 7.30
CA THR A 111 -8.25 -7.57 7.37
C THR A 111 -6.91 -8.12 6.88
N ALA A 112 -6.02 -7.23 6.47
CA ALA A 112 -4.66 -7.59 6.13
C ALA A 112 -3.72 -6.41 6.36
N GLN A 113 -2.44 -6.73 6.55
CA GLN A 113 -1.36 -5.77 6.61
C GLN A 113 -0.36 -6.10 5.51
N GLY A 114 0.26 -5.07 4.93
CA GLY A 114 1.19 -5.28 3.83
C GLY A 114 2.31 -4.27 3.82
N ARG A 115 3.53 -4.78 3.81
CA ARG A 115 4.76 -4.02 3.59
C ARG A 115 5.14 -4.07 2.12
N TRP A 116 5.50 -2.94 1.54
CA TRP A 116 5.91 -2.85 0.13
C TRP A 116 7.12 -1.94 -0.02
N ARG A 117 7.95 -2.22 -1.00
CA ARG A 117 9.00 -1.32 -1.46
C ARG A 117 8.53 -0.62 -2.74
N SER A 118 8.57 0.70 -2.75
CA SER A 118 8.29 1.49 -3.93
C SER A 118 9.56 2.02 -4.53
N PHE A 119 9.91 1.58 -5.75
CA PHE A 119 11.01 2.18 -6.50
C PHE A 119 10.45 3.21 -7.48
N MET A 120 10.98 4.42 -7.42
CA MET A 120 10.38 5.60 -8.03
C MET A 120 11.28 6.23 -9.10
N GLN A 121 10.66 6.57 -10.21
CA GLN A 121 11.22 7.46 -11.24
C GLN A 121 10.28 8.64 -11.39
N VAL A 122 10.81 9.84 -11.21
CA VAL A 122 10.05 11.07 -11.31
C VAL A 122 10.81 12.02 -12.22
N GLY A 123 10.14 12.52 -13.25
CA GLY A 123 10.77 13.44 -14.19
C GLY A 123 9.76 14.36 -14.87
N ALA A 124 10.25 15.55 -15.20
CA ALA A 124 9.56 16.52 -16.02
C ALA A 124 10.56 17.13 -17.02
N LEU A 125 10.23 17.09 -18.30
CA LEU A 125 11.11 17.51 -19.39
C LEU A 125 11.57 18.96 -19.21
N GLY A 126 12.90 19.15 -19.10
CA GLY A 126 13.52 20.46 -18.89
C GLY A 126 13.42 20.99 -17.46
N ALA A 127 12.95 20.20 -16.49
CA ALA A 127 12.76 20.64 -15.10
C ALA A 127 13.39 19.70 -14.06
N GLU A 128 13.09 18.40 -14.06
CA GLU A 128 13.64 17.45 -13.06
C GLU A 128 13.78 16.02 -13.60
N ALA A 129 14.70 15.25 -13.01
CA ALA A 129 14.86 13.82 -13.21
C ALA A 129 15.44 13.19 -11.94
N ARG A 130 14.66 12.32 -11.27
CA ARG A 130 14.96 11.85 -9.92
C ARG A 130 14.67 10.37 -9.74
N TRP A 131 15.48 9.74 -8.88
CA TRP A 131 15.22 8.42 -8.32
C TRP A 131 14.68 8.57 -6.91
N GLY A 132 13.74 7.70 -6.55
CA GLY A 132 13.28 7.60 -5.17
C GLY A 132 13.06 6.16 -4.73
N GLU A 133 13.03 5.96 -3.43
CA GLU A 133 12.54 4.73 -2.84
C GLU A 133 11.76 5.02 -1.56
N ALA A 134 10.69 4.26 -1.34
CA ALA A 134 9.87 4.36 -0.14
C ALA A 134 9.44 2.98 0.34
N THR A 135 9.30 2.85 1.66
CA THR A 135 8.62 1.70 2.27
C THR A 135 7.16 2.06 2.53
N TYR A 136 6.23 1.22 2.13
CA TYR A 136 4.84 1.29 2.56
C TYR A 136 4.60 0.32 3.72
N GLU A 137 3.84 0.77 4.72
CA GLU A 137 3.22 -0.06 5.75
C GLU A 137 1.73 0.19 5.75
N ASN A 138 1.03 -0.65 5.01
CA ASN A 138 -0.38 -0.46 4.68
C ASN A 138 -1.26 -1.43 5.46
N GLU A 139 -2.49 -1.01 5.67
CA GLU A 139 -3.57 -1.86 6.17
C GLU A 139 -4.68 -1.92 5.11
N TYR A 140 -5.30 -3.08 5.03
CA TYR A 140 -6.38 -3.40 4.11
C TYR A 140 -7.54 -4.01 4.87
N ARG A 141 -8.75 -3.82 4.35
CA ARG A 141 -9.95 -4.51 4.85
C ARG A 141 -10.92 -4.83 3.74
N LEU A 142 -11.72 -5.87 3.93
CA LEU A 142 -12.88 -6.18 3.11
C LEU A 142 -13.97 -5.14 3.38
N VAL A 143 -14.48 -4.54 2.31
CA VAL A 143 -15.66 -3.67 2.32
C VAL A 143 -16.67 -4.27 1.35
N GLY A 144 -17.67 -4.96 1.92
CA GLY A 144 -18.49 -5.91 1.15
C GLY A 144 -17.62 -7.05 0.63
N GLU A 145 -17.63 -7.28 -0.68
CA GLU A 145 -16.87 -8.37 -1.32
C GLU A 145 -15.51 -7.93 -1.91
N ARG A 146 -15.06 -6.70 -1.61
CA ARG A 146 -13.84 -6.13 -2.19
C ARG A 146 -12.84 -5.71 -1.12
N TRP A 147 -11.59 -6.11 -1.30
CA TRP A 147 -10.47 -5.56 -0.54
C TRP A 147 -10.27 -4.08 -0.90
N ARG A 148 -10.04 -3.27 0.14
CA ARG A 148 -9.79 -1.84 0.05
C ARG A 148 -8.63 -1.44 0.94
N ILE A 149 -7.94 -0.37 0.57
CA ILE A 149 -6.91 0.24 1.39
C ILE A 149 -7.59 0.98 2.56
N SER A 150 -7.38 0.54 3.80
CA SER A 150 -7.86 1.25 5.00
C SER A 150 -6.84 2.27 5.51
N LYS A 151 -5.56 2.00 5.28
CA LYS A 151 -4.47 2.93 5.60
C LYS A 151 -3.34 2.70 4.62
N LEU A 152 -2.87 3.79 4.02
CA LEU A 152 -1.65 3.80 3.22
C LEU A 152 -0.67 4.76 3.87
N HIS A 153 0.45 4.23 4.37
CA HIS A 153 1.51 5.03 4.95
C HIS A 153 2.82 4.76 4.21
N GLY A 154 3.26 5.72 3.41
CA GLY A 154 4.52 5.67 2.67
C GLY A 154 5.61 6.48 3.36
N TYR A 155 6.65 5.78 3.80
CA TYR A 155 7.86 6.32 4.36
C TYR A 155 8.92 6.46 3.27
N MET A 156 9.26 7.67 2.89
CA MET A 156 10.31 7.90 1.91
C MET A 156 11.65 7.52 2.52
N ASN A 157 12.43 6.69 1.85
CA ASN A 157 13.77 6.32 2.29
C ASN A 157 14.81 7.21 1.62
N PHE A 158 14.69 7.47 0.32
CA PHE A 158 15.52 8.46 -0.37
C PHE A 158 14.80 9.09 -1.56
N TYR A 159 15.28 10.28 -1.93
CA TYR A 159 14.99 10.94 -3.18
C TYR A 159 16.26 11.64 -3.63
N VAL A 160 16.73 11.44 -4.86
CA VAL A 160 18.05 11.92 -5.32
C VAL A 160 17.97 12.37 -6.78
N GLU A 161 18.81 13.34 -7.17
CA GLU A 161 18.96 13.72 -8.57
C GLU A 161 19.55 12.53 -9.37
N TYR A 162 18.97 12.26 -10.55
CA TYR A 162 19.24 11.08 -11.36
C TYR A 162 20.72 10.93 -11.72
N ASP A 163 21.38 12.03 -12.05
CA ASP A 163 22.73 12.12 -12.59
C ASP A 163 23.81 12.38 -11.53
N GLU A 164 23.45 12.87 -10.35
CA GLU A 164 24.39 13.06 -9.22
C GLU A 164 24.61 11.75 -8.44
N GLY A 165 23.55 10.95 -8.30
CA GLY A 165 23.56 9.67 -7.60
C GLY A 165 23.54 9.79 -6.06
N TRP A 166 23.06 8.75 -5.39
CA TRP A 166 22.78 8.76 -3.93
C TRP A 166 23.98 9.09 -3.03
N HIS A 167 25.21 8.90 -3.50
CA HIS A 167 26.39 9.20 -2.70
C HIS A 167 26.69 10.71 -2.55
N LYS A 168 25.98 11.58 -3.26
CA LYS A 168 26.13 13.04 -3.19
C LYS A 168 25.13 13.75 -2.27
N GLY A 169 24.18 13.00 -1.70
CA GLY A 169 23.13 13.53 -0.85
C GLY A 169 21.75 13.26 -1.42
N GLY A 170 20.72 13.63 -0.66
CA GLY A 170 19.31 13.47 -1.03
C GLY A 170 18.57 14.80 -1.06
N VAL A 171 17.43 14.80 -1.73
CA VAL A 171 16.47 15.89 -1.75
C VAL A 171 15.63 15.81 -0.45
N PRO A 172 15.54 16.90 0.34
CA PRO A 172 14.74 16.91 1.55
C PRO A 172 13.27 16.62 1.30
N LEU A 173 12.59 16.02 2.28
CA LEU A 173 11.15 15.80 2.19
C LEU A 173 10.37 17.11 2.12
N LEU A 174 9.53 17.23 1.09
CA LEU A 174 8.55 18.31 1.02
C LEU A 174 7.39 18.01 1.99
N ARG A 175 7.27 18.80 3.06
CA ARG A 175 6.35 18.54 4.20
C ARG A 175 4.93 19.08 4.02
N SER A 176 4.66 19.78 2.94
CA SER A 176 3.36 20.39 2.66
C SER A 176 2.98 20.21 1.20
N ILE A 177 1.71 20.42 0.90
CA ILE A 177 1.20 20.56 -0.46
C ILE A 177 0.56 21.94 -0.54
N GLU A 178 0.93 22.71 -1.56
CA GLU A 178 0.38 24.04 -1.74
C GLU A 178 -1.13 23.98 -1.90
N GLY A 179 -1.85 24.83 -1.16
CA GLY A 179 -3.31 24.90 -1.20
C GLY A 179 -4.04 23.78 -0.44
N LEU A 180 -3.32 22.85 0.21
CA LEU A 180 -3.92 21.70 0.89
C LEU A 180 -3.38 21.52 2.30
N THR A 181 -4.29 21.53 3.29
CA THR A 181 -3.99 21.27 4.70
C THR A 181 -4.37 19.83 5.06
N PRO A 182 -3.52 19.08 5.78
CA PRO A 182 -3.88 17.74 6.25
C PRO A 182 -4.90 17.79 7.39
N ASP A 183 -5.66 16.72 7.58
CA ASP A 183 -6.67 16.65 8.66
C ASP A 183 -6.03 16.43 10.04
N ARG A 184 -4.84 15.80 10.06
CA ARG A 184 -4.01 15.57 11.25
C ARG A 184 -2.53 15.80 10.92
N PRO A 185 -1.70 16.18 11.90
CA PRO A 185 -0.25 16.23 11.71
C PRO A 185 0.31 14.85 11.34
N PRO A 186 1.55 14.77 10.81
CA PRO A 186 2.22 13.50 10.58
C PRO A 186 2.23 12.64 11.84
N THR A 187 2.05 11.33 11.67
CA THR A 187 2.07 10.38 12.79
C THR A 187 3.49 10.12 13.29
N VAL A 188 4.51 10.43 12.48
CA VAL A 188 5.91 10.36 12.87
C VAL A 188 6.72 11.49 12.23
N GLU A 189 7.68 12.02 12.99
CA GLU A 189 8.72 12.91 12.49
C GLU A 189 9.96 12.09 12.12
N TYR A 190 10.39 12.19 10.86
CA TYR A 190 11.57 11.50 10.32
C TYR A 190 12.08 12.24 9.09
N GLU A 191 13.32 12.00 8.68
CA GLU A 191 13.89 12.51 7.42
C GLU A 191 14.43 11.36 6.56
N THR A 192 14.58 11.59 5.25
CA THR A 192 15.16 10.61 4.32
C THR A 192 16.67 10.53 4.44
N PHE A 193 17.25 9.51 3.79
CA PHE A 193 18.68 9.43 3.50
C PHE A 193 19.25 10.83 3.16
N PRO A 194 20.36 11.25 3.80
CA PRO A 194 21.29 10.44 4.59
C PRO A 194 20.88 10.17 6.05
N HIS A 195 19.72 10.64 6.51
CA HIS A 195 19.25 10.35 7.85
C HIS A 195 18.72 8.91 7.96
N PRO A 196 19.09 8.17 9.03
CA PRO A 196 18.59 6.83 9.22
C PRO A 196 17.15 6.88 9.69
N PHE A 197 16.26 6.23 8.95
CA PHE A 197 14.92 5.93 9.41
C PHE A 197 14.49 4.56 8.88
N VAL A 198 13.82 3.78 9.74
CA VAL A 198 13.29 2.47 9.39
C VAL A 198 11.80 2.50 9.62
N ALA A 199 11.03 2.33 8.54
CA ALA A 199 9.59 2.18 8.65
C ALA A 199 9.24 1.02 9.60
N PRO A 200 8.30 1.20 10.54
CA PRO A 200 7.95 0.19 11.53
C PRO A 200 7.55 -1.11 10.84
N PHE A 201 7.79 -2.24 11.48
CA PHE A 201 7.33 -3.53 10.97
C PHE A 201 5.99 -3.86 11.61
N HIS A 202 5.01 -4.29 10.81
CA HIS A 202 3.76 -4.84 11.35
C HIS A 202 3.88 -6.29 11.83
N TYR A 203 5.09 -6.87 11.75
CA TYR A 203 5.39 -8.26 12.03
C TYR A 203 6.75 -8.40 12.72
N ASP A 204 6.88 -9.42 13.57
CA ASP A 204 8.14 -9.81 14.20
C ASP A 204 8.81 -10.99 13.46
N GLU A 205 8.02 -11.83 12.79
CA GLU A 205 8.44 -13.03 12.04
C GLU A 205 7.66 -13.15 10.70
N VAL A 206 8.16 -13.97 9.77
CA VAL A 206 7.60 -14.18 8.40
C VAL A 206 7.46 -15.66 8.05
#